data_AF-A0A7L2RTL1-F1
#
_entry.id   AF-A0A7L2RTL1-F1
#
_cell.length_a   1.000
_cell.length_b   1.000
_cell.length_c   1.000
_cell.angle_alpha   90.00
_cell.angle_beta   90.00
_cell.angle_gamma   90.00
#
_symmetry.space_group_name_H-M   'P 1'
#
loop_
_entity.id
_entity.type
_entity.pdbx_description
1 polymer ?
#
loop_
_entity_poly.entity_id
_entity_poly.type
_entity_poly.pdbx_seq_one_letter_code
_entity_poly.pdbx_strand_id
1 'polypeptide(L)' 'QIRVRVMEARQLPGAPGLRPVVKVTVSGHTKRTRIRRGNSPFFDETFFFNVFESPAELFDTPIFITV' A
#
# COMPACT_ATOMS: atom_id res chain seq x y z
N GLN A 1 1.82 2.75 16.47
CA GLN A 1 0.90 2.92 15.31
C GLN A 1 1.71 3.36 14.10
N ILE A 2 1.51 2.70 12.96
CA ILE A 2 2.12 3.05 11.68
C ILE A 2 1.02 3.54 10.74
N ARG A 3 1.29 4.63 10.00
CA ARG A 3 0.35 5.23 9.04
C ARG A 3 0.97 5.21 7.65
N VAL A 4 0.29 4.60 6.69
CA VAL A 4 0.72 4.53 5.29
C VAL A 4 -0.33 5.19 4.42
N ARG A 5 0.04 6.27 3.72
CA ARG A 5 -0.82 6.92 2.73
C ARG A 5 -0.41 6.49 1.33
N VAL A 6 -1.30 5.81 0.62
CA VAL A 6 -1.13 5.50 -0.80
C VAL A 6 -1.75 6.64 -1.59
N MET A 7 -0.91 7.48 -2.21
CA MET A 7 -1.36 8.68 -2.92
C MET A 7 -1.76 8.34 -4.36
N GLU A 8 -0.78 8.03 -5.22
CA GLU A 8 -0.98 7.75 -6.64
C GLU A 8 0.06 6.77 -7.16
N ALA A 9 -0.21 6.21 -8.35
CA ALA A 9 0.80 5.60 -9.20
C ALA A 9 0.80 6.27 -10.56
N ARG A 10 1.93 6.24 -11.26
CA ARG A 10 2.10 6.88 -12.56
C ARG A 10 2.74 5.91 -13.53
N GLN A 11 2.29 5.95 -14.78
CA GLN A 11 2.90 5.19 -15.89
C GLN A 11 3.00 3.67 -15.62
N LEU A 12 2.00 3.10 -14.94
CA LEU A 12 1.95 1.65 -14.69
C LEU A 12 1.94 0.89 -16.02
N PRO A 13 2.83 -0.10 -16.21
CA PRO A 13 2.78 -0.96 -17.38
C PRO A 13 1.54 -1.85 -17.31
N GLY A 14 0.89 -2.11 -18.44
CA GLY A 14 -0.24 -3.03 -18.48
C GLY A 14 -1.11 -2.91 -19.71
N ALA A 15 -2.06 -3.83 -19.81
CA ALA A 15 -3.03 -3.87 -20.90
C ALA A 15 -4.05 -2.71 -20.80
N PRO A 16 -4.70 -2.35 -21.93
CA PRO A 16 -5.88 -1.49 -21.91
C PRO A 16 -6.91 -1.99 -20.89
N GLY A 17 -7.40 -1.09 -20.03
CA GLY A 17 -8.38 -1.44 -18.99
C GLY A 17 -7.78 -2.02 -17.71
N LEU A 18 -6.47 -1.82 -17.45
CA LEU A 18 -5.83 -2.14 -16.16
C LEU A 18 -6.66 -1.60 -14.99
N ARG A 19 -6.77 -2.43 -13.95
CA ARG A 19 -7.52 -2.15 -12.71
C ARG A 19 -6.59 -2.17 -11.49
N PRO A 20 -5.75 -1.14 -11.28
CA PRO A 20 -4.73 -1.16 -10.24
C PRO A 20 -5.30 -1.24 -8.83
N VAL A 21 -4.58 -1.95 -7.96
CA VAL A 21 -4.82 -2.04 -6.51
C VAL A 21 -3.45 -2.05 -5.83
N VAL A 22 -3.23 -1.21 -4.83
CA VAL A 22 -2.02 -1.28 -4.02
C VAL A 22 -2.29 -2.13 -2.78
N LYS A 23 -1.50 -3.18 -2.58
CA LYS A 23 -1.42 -3.97 -1.36
C LYS A 23 -0.28 -3.43 -0.48
N VAL A 24 -0.58 -3.17 0.78
CA VAL A 24 0.37 -2.70 1.80
C VAL A 24 0.40 -3.72 2.92
N THR A 25 1.59 -4.26 3.23
CA THR A 25 1.80 -5.19 4.34
C THR A 25 2.79 -4.60 5.35
N VAL A 26 2.39 -4.52 6.62
CA VAL A 26 3.17 -3.98 7.75
C VAL A 26 3.04 -4.95 8.91
N SER A 27 4.16 -5.45 9.46
CA SER A 27 4.19 -6.43 10.56
C SER A 27 3.19 -7.59 10.37
N GLY A 28 3.21 -8.23 9.19
CA GLY A 28 2.29 -9.32 8.85
C GLY A 28 0.84 -8.91 8.55
N HIS A 29 0.42 -7.68 8.88
CA HIS A 29 -0.92 -7.18 8.60
C HIS A 29 -0.99 -6.59 7.19
N THR A 30 -2.00 -6.98 6.42
CA THR A 30 -2.20 -6.52 5.04
C THR A 30 -3.46 -5.64 4.92
N LYS A 31 -3.35 -4.53 4.20
CA LYS A 31 -4.47 -3.70 3.72
C LYS A 31 -4.31 -3.44 2.22
N ARG A 32 -5.41 -3.09 1.55
CA ARG A 32 -5.39 -2.79 0.10
C ARG A 32 -6.26 -1.60 -0.22
N THR A 33 -5.88 -0.86 -1.26
CA THR A 33 -6.70 0.24 -1.79
C THR A 33 -7.97 -0.29 -2.45
N ARG A 34 -8.90 0.62 -2.70
CA ARG A 34 -9.97 0.39 -3.66
C ARG A 34 -9.38 0.21 -5.06
N ILE A 35 -10.11 -0.52 -5.90
CA ILE A 35 -9.76 -0.73 -7.30
C ILE A 35 -9.88 0.62 -8.04
N ARG A 36 -8.83 1.00 -8.77
CA ARG A 36 -8.84 2.14 -9.70
C ARG A 36 -8.76 1.65 -11.15
N ARG A 37 -8.80 2.57 -12.11
CA ARG A 37 -8.68 2.28 -13.56
C ARG A 37 -7.59 3.12 -14.18
N GLY A 38 -6.96 2.60 -15.22
CA GLY A 38 -5.92 3.28 -15.99
C GLY A 38 -4.52 3.05 -15.43
N ASN A 39 -3.53 3.60 -16.12
CA ASN A 39 -2.11 3.42 -15.78
C ASN A 39 -1.55 4.51 -14.85
N SER A 40 -2.34 5.55 -14.56
CA SER A 40 -1.96 6.62 -13.63
C SER A 40 -3.06 6.84 -12.58
N PRO A 41 -3.36 5.84 -11.74
CA PRO A 41 -4.45 5.92 -10.77
C PRO A 41 -4.11 6.85 -9.59
N PHE A 42 -5.10 7.63 -9.15
CA PHE A 42 -5.08 8.33 -7.87
C PHE A 42 -5.89 7.53 -6.84
N PHE A 43 -5.26 7.17 -5.72
CA PHE A 43 -5.88 6.39 -4.65
C PHE A 43 -6.36 7.30 -3.52
N ASP A 44 -5.42 8.07 -2.95
CA ASP A 44 -5.55 8.91 -1.74
C ASP A 44 -6.17 8.20 -0.54
N GLU A 45 -5.67 6.99 -0.27
CA GLU A 45 -6.14 6.16 0.83
C GLU A 45 -5.09 6.10 1.94
N THR A 46 -5.51 6.36 3.19
CA THR A 46 -4.64 6.23 4.36
C THR A 46 -4.99 4.98 5.15
N PHE A 47 -4.00 4.11 5.34
CA PHE A 47 -4.09 2.92 6.16
C PHE A 47 -3.44 3.15 7.52
N PHE A 48 -4.16 2.75 8.56
CA PHE A 48 -3.67 2.75 9.94
C PHE A 48 -3.39 1.31 10.36
N PHE A 49 -2.16 1.05 10.80
CA PHE A 49 -1.72 -0.22 11.34
C PHE A 49 -1.42 -0.04 12.83
N ASN A 50 -2.23 -0.70 13.65
CA ASN A 50 -1.98 -0.78 15.08
C ASN A 50 -1.04 -1.96 15.30
N VAL A 51 0.20 -1.62 15.65
CA VAL A 51 1.28 -2.55 15.97
C VAL A 51 1.53 -2.50 17.46
N PHE A 52 1.85 -3.64 18.06
CA PHE A 52 2.08 -3.80 19.49
C PHE A 52 3.52 -4.24 19.79
N GLU A 53 4.26 -4.60 18.74
CA GLU A 53 5.69 -4.86 18.74
C GLU A 53 6.46 -3.60 19.15
N SER A 54 7.57 -3.82 19.86
CA SER A 54 8.45 -2.74 20.29
C SER A 54 9.13 -2.06 19.10
N PRO A 55 9.58 -0.80 19.23
CA PRO A 55 10.32 -0.12 18.17
C PRO A 55 11.56 -0.88 17.67
N ALA A 56 12.25 -1.61 18.55
CA ALA A 56 13.41 -2.41 18.19
C ALA A 56 13.05 -3.61 17.31
N GLU A 57 11.95 -4.32 17.61
CA GLU A 57 11.46 -5.44 16.79
C GLU A 57 10.99 -4.96 15.41
N LEU A 58 10.46 -3.74 15.33
CA LEU A 58 9.99 -3.15 14.07
C LEU A 58 11.11 -2.56 13.22
N PHE A 59 12.30 -2.28 13.77
CA PHE A 59 13.36 -1.54 13.09
C PHE A 59 13.81 -2.24 11.79
N ASP A 60 13.99 -3.56 11.86
CA ASP A 60 14.40 -4.38 10.72
C ASP A 60 13.21 -5.02 9.98
N THR A 61 11.98 -4.72 10.40
CA THR A 61 10.76 -5.28 9.79
C THR A 61 10.38 -4.47 8.54
N PRO A 62 10.41 -5.07 7.33
CA PRO A 62 10.08 -4.36 6.11
C PRO A 62 8.58 -4.06 5.99
N ILE A 63 8.27 -2.92 5.35
CA ILE A 63 6.94 -2.64 4.82
C ILE A 63 6.92 -3.05 3.35
N PHE A 64 6.06 -4.00 3.00
CA PHE A 64 5.89 -4.41 1.61
C PHE A 64 4.79 -3.61 0.94
N ILE A 65 5.08 -3.05 -0.23
CA ILE A 65 4.13 -2.33 -1.08
C ILE A 65 4.16 -2.97 -2.45
N THR A 66 3.00 -3.37 -2.97
CA THR A 66 2.88 -4.04 -4.27
C THR A 66 1.66 -3.50 -5.01
N VAL A 67 1.78 -3.30 -6.32
CA VAL A 67 0.73 -2.78 -7.21
C VAL A 67 0.24 -3.86 -8.18
#